data_AF-A0A2A6RGD9-F1
#
_entry.id   AF-A0A2A6RGD9-F1
#
_cell.length_a   1.000
_cell.length_b   1.000
_cell.length_c   1.000
_cell.angle_alpha   90.00
_cell.angle_beta   90.00
_cell.angle_gamma   90.00
#
_symmetry.space_group_name_H-M   'P 1'
#
loop_
_entity.id
_entity.type
_entity.pdbx_description
1 polymer ?
#
loop_
_entity_poly.entity_id
_entity_poly.type
_entity_poly.pdbx_seq_one_letter_code
_entity_poly.pdbx_strand_id
1 'polypeptide(L)'
;MSNPTEALVLSRLTSMRADLIHHLTEELTEKLPIISPRAHRDDSPEMHRERMHKTATRFHDTLMAAADAGWSLISFDYSWASRVLQPLGVTWEHQDTAITAYFAIARRLAEWSDEEDAALTSIEQHMRAEVQPAYTA
;
A
#
# COMPACT_ATOMS: atom_id res chain seq x y z
N MET A 1 20.28 4.48 -4.50
CA MET A 1 20.70 4.06 -3.15
C MET A 1 19.88 4.85 -2.17
N SER A 2 19.04 4.20 -1.37
CA SER A 2 18.24 4.87 -0.33
C SER A 2 19.16 5.52 0.71
N ASN A 3 18.79 6.69 1.21
CA ASN A 3 19.54 7.36 2.27
C ASN A 3 19.54 6.46 3.54
N PRO A 4 20.62 6.37 4.35
CA PRO A 4 20.65 5.56 5.57
C PRO A 4 19.41 5.70 6.48
N THR A 5 18.79 6.88 6.56
CA THR A 5 17.55 7.06 7.33
C THR A 5 16.36 6.32 6.73
N GLU A 6 16.21 6.31 5.40
CA GLU A 6 15.15 5.53 4.73
C GLU A 6 15.35 4.04 4.98
N ALA A 7 16.59 3.54 4.94
CA ALA A 7 16.88 2.14 5.24
C ALA A 7 16.52 1.76 6.69
N LEU A 8 16.77 2.64 7.65
CA LEU A 8 16.33 2.44 9.04
C LEU A 8 14.81 2.40 9.15
N VAL A 9 14.12 3.35 8.52
CA VAL A 9 12.65 3.39 8.49
C VAL A 9 12.08 2.12 7.87
N LEU A 10 12.60 1.66 6.73
CA LEU A 10 12.16 0.43 6.06
C LEU A 10 12.35 -0.82 6.94
N SER A 11 13.49 -0.91 7.65
CA SER A 11 13.73 -1.98 8.63
C SER A 11 12.70 -1.97 9.76
N ARG A 12 12.36 -0.78 10.27
CA ARG A 12 11.36 -0.60 11.31
C ARG A 12 9.95 -0.90 10.81
N LEU A 13 9.61 -0.52 9.58
CA LEU A 13 8.35 -0.92 8.94
C LEU A 13 8.25 -2.44 8.83
N THR A 14 9.35 -3.12 8.49
CA THR A 14 9.41 -4.60 8.42
C THR A 14 9.13 -5.23 9.78
N SER A 15 9.70 -4.70 10.87
CA SER A 15 9.46 -5.24 12.21
C SER A 15 8.02 -5.04 12.70
N MET A 16 7.31 -4.04 12.16
CA MET A 16 5.90 -3.76 12.45
C MET A 16 4.92 -4.38 11.45
N ARG A 17 5.37 -5.28 10.57
CA ARG A 17 4.57 -5.84 9.46
C ARG A 17 3.20 -6.36 9.90
N ALA A 18 3.13 -7.13 10.99
CA ALA A 18 1.88 -7.74 11.44
C ALA A 18 0.84 -6.68 11.83
N ASP A 19 1.25 -5.68 12.61
CA ASP A 19 0.38 -4.60 13.06
C ASP A 19 -0.02 -3.68 11.90
N LEU A 20 0.93 -3.35 11.01
CA LEU A 20 0.66 -2.57 9.80
C LEU A 20 -0.38 -3.25 8.92
N ILE A 21 -0.23 -4.55 8.65
CA ILE A 21 -1.18 -5.30 7.83
C ILE A 21 -2.54 -5.37 8.53
N HIS A 22 -2.58 -5.63 9.84
CA HIS A 22 -3.82 -5.68 10.59
C HIS A 22 -4.58 -4.35 10.49
N HIS A 23 -3.95 -3.25 10.87
CA HIS A 23 -4.59 -1.93 10.85
C HIS A 23 -4.95 -1.46 9.44
N LEU A 24 -4.10 -1.74 8.45
CA LEU A 24 -4.39 -1.38 7.07
C LEU A 24 -5.57 -2.19 6.53
N THR A 25 -5.70 -3.46 6.92
CA THR A 25 -6.88 -4.27 6.56
C THR A 25 -8.16 -3.61 7.05
N GLU A 26 -8.20 -3.17 8.32
CA GLU A 26 -9.38 -2.51 8.87
C GLU A 26 -9.70 -1.21 8.14
N GLU A 27 -8.70 -0.37 7.95
CA GLU A 27 -8.87 0.95 7.37
C GLU A 27 -9.28 0.87 5.88
N LEU A 28 -8.75 -0.10 5.14
CA LEU A 28 -9.16 -0.34 3.76
C LEU A 28 -10.57 -0.94 3.67
N THR A 29 -10.94 -1.85 4.58
CA THR A 29 -12.28 -2.44 4.62
C THR A 29 -13.34 -1.37 4.88
N GLU A 30 -13.03 -0.37 5.70
CA GLU A 30 -13.92 0.75 5.97
C GLU A 30 -13.99 1.74 4.80
N LYS A 31 -12.83 2.10 4.21
CA LYS A 31 -12.74 3.17 3.21
C LYS A 31 -13.03 2.75 1.78
N LEU A 32 -12.80 1.48 1.43
CA LEU A 32 -12.90 0.97 0.07
C LEU A 32 -14.07 -0.03 -0.03
N PRO A 33 -15.33 0.44 -0.10
CA PRO A 33 -16.49 -0.44 -0.12
C PRO A 33 -16.49 -1.35 -1.37
N ILE A 34 -17.21 -2.46 -1.32
CA ILE A 34 -17.26 -3.47 -2.39
C ILE A 34 -17.59 -2.84 -3.75
N ILE A 35 -16.59 -2.84 -4.65
CA ILE A 35 -16.66 -2.26 -5.99
C ILE A 35 -16.90 -3.38 -7.00
N SER A 36 -18.11 -3.92 -7.12
CA SER A 36 -18.52 -4.57 -8.39
C SER A 36 -19.98 -5.03 -8.38
N PRO A 37 -20.78 -4.60 -9.38
CA PRO A 37 -22.11 -5.15 -9.65
C PRO A 37 -22.12 -6.67 -9.93
N ARG A 38 -20.99 -7.23 -10.40
CA ARG A 38 -20.83 -8.69 -10.63
C ARG A 38 -20.35 -9.44 -9.39
N ALA A 39 -19.73 -8.76 -8.42
CA ALA A 39 -19.24 -9.37 -7.19
C ALA A 39 -20.32 -9.45 -6.09
N HIS A 40 -21.40 -8.67 -6.18
CA HIS A 40 -22.49 -8.68 -5.19
C HIS A 40 -23.20 -10.02 -5.01
N ARG A 41 -23.05 -10.99 -5.92
CA ARG A 41 -23.64 -12.33 -5.72
C ARG A 41 -22.88 -13.18 -4.71
N ASP A 42 -21.56 -12.96 -4.54
CA ASP A 42 -20.68 -13.83 -3.75
C ASP A 42 -19.78 -13.08 -2.75
N ASP A 43 -19.79 -11.74 -2.68
CA ASP A 43 -19.00 -10.99 -1.69
C ASP A 43 -19.73 -10.83 -0.35
N SER A 44 -19.35 -11.66 0.62
CA SER A 44 -19.68 -11.44 2.03
C SER A 44 -18.75 -10.39 2.65
N PRO A 45 -19.15 -9.74 3.77
CA PRO A 45 -18.26 -8.85 4.52
C PRO A 45 -16.92 -9.52 4.90
N GLU A 46 -16.96 -10.82 5.18
CA GLU A 46 -15.77 -11.62 5.52
C GLU A 46 -14.83 -11.76 4.33
N MET A 47 -15.36 -12.07 3.14
CA MET A 47 -14.57 -12.15 1.91
C MET A 47 -13.99 -10.80 1.51
N HIS A 48 -14.74 -9.72 1.70
CA HIS A 48 -14.25 -8.37 1.44
C HIS A 48 -13.07 -8.03 2.36
N ARG A 49 -13.19 -8.28 3.67
CA ARG A 49 -12.11 -8.11 4.62
C ARG A 49 -10.89 -8.98 4.29
N GLU A 50 -11.09 -10.23 3.89
CA GLU A 50 -10.00 -11.11 3.44
C GLU A 50 -9.27 -10.55 2.21
N ARG A 51 -10.01 -9.96 1.26
CA ARG A 51 -9.39 -9.29 0.10
C ARG A 51 -8.61 -8.05 0.52
N MET A 52 -9.13 -7.24 1.45
CA MET A 52 -8.39 -6.11 1.99
C MET A 52 -7.13 -6.54 2.74
N HIS A 53 -7.17 -7.68 3.42
CA HIS A 53 -5.99 -8.27 4.04
C HIS A 53 -4.93 -8.68 3.01
N LYS A 54 -5.34 -9.31 1.91
CA LYS A 54 -4.43 -9.65 0.79
C LYS A 54 -3.86 -8.40 0.13
N THR A 55 -4.67 -7.36 -0.05
CA THR A 55 -4.22 -6.05 -0.56
C THR A 55 -3.18 -5.42 0.36
N ALA A 56 -3.46 -5.34 1.67
CA ALA A 56 -2.55 -4.80 2.67
C ALA A 56 -1.22 -5.57 2.72
N THR A 57 -1.30 -6.91 2.68
CA THR A 57 -0.14 -7.79 2.64
C THR A 57 0.70 -7.54 1.40
N ARG A 58 0.08 -7.55 0.21
CA ARG A 58 0.77 -7.29 -1.06
C ARG A 58 1.42 -5.92 -1.07
N PHE A 59 0.72 -4.89 -0.58
CA PHE A 59 1.26 -3.53 -0.52
C PHE A 59 2.57 -3.49 0.27
N HIS A 60 2.57 -4.03 1.48
CA HIS A 60 3.75 -4.06 2.34
C HIS A 60 4.89 -4.85 1.70
N ASP A 61 4.60 -6.06 1.21
CA ASP A 61 5.62 -6.94 0.65
C ASP A 61 6.23 -6.36 -0.64
N THR A 62 5.43 -5.73 -1.51
CA THR A 62 5.94 -5.02 -2.70
C THR A 62 6.82 -3.83 -2.30
N LEU A 63 6.43 -3.04 -1.29
CA LEU A 63 7.25 -1.91 -0.82
C LEU A 63 8.61 -2.38 -0.28
N MET A 64 8.63 -3.44 0.54
CA MET A 64 9.88 -3.98 1.09
C MET A 64 10.75 -4.60 -0.01
N ALA A 65 10.16 -5.32 -0.96
CA ALA A 65 10.89 -5.90 -2.08
C ALA A 65 11.49 -4.82 -3.00
N ALA A 66 10.77 -3.72 -3.25
CA ALA A 66 11.26 -2.63 -4.08
C ALA A 66 12.34 -1.79 -3.38
N ALA A 67 12.29 -1.69 -2.05
CA ALA A 67 13.36 -1.08 -1.28
C ALA A 67 14.71 -1.83 -1.42
N ASP A 68 14.68 -3.16 -1.58
CA ASP A 68 15.87 -4.00 -1.77
C ASP A 68 16.28 -4.10 -3.25
N ALA A 69 15.35 -4.43 -4.14
CA ALA A 69 15.61 -4.71 -5.55
C ALA A 69 15.54 -3.49 -6.48
N GLY A 70 14.99 -2.37 -6.00
CA GLY A 70 14.80 -1.13 -6.75
C GLY A 70 13.34 -0.76 -7.00
N TRP A 71 13.07 0.55 -7.04
CA TRP A 71 11.73 1.14 -7.20
C TRP A 71 10.99 0.75 -8.48
N SER A 72 11.72 0.38 -9.54
CA SER A 72 11.12 -0.11 -10.79
C SER A 72 10.27 -1.38 -10.62
N LEU A 73 10.46 -2.13 -9.52
CA LEU A 73 9.60 -3.24 -9.17
C LEU A 73 8.16 -2.80 -8.87
N ILE A 74 7.98 -1.65 -8.21
CA ILE A 74 6.65 -1.09 -7.95
C ILE A 74 5.97 -0.73 -9.27
N SER A 75 6.65 -0.02 -10.17
CA SER A 75 6.06 0.35 -11.46
C SER A 75 5.69 -0.90 -12.28
N PHE A 76 6.50 -1.96 -12.26
CA PHE A 76 6.16 -3.24 -12.90
C PHE A 76 4.92 -3.91 -12.27
N ASP A 77 4.92 -4.09 -10.95
CA ASP A 77 3.86 -4.79 -10.22
C ASP A 77 2.51 -4.06 -10.35
N TYR A 78 2.51 -2.72 -10.27
CA TYR A 78 1.31 -1.92 -10.39
C TYR A 78 0.84 -1.73 -11.83
N SER A 79 1.74 -1.77 -12.83
CA SER A 79 1.35 -1.83 -14.26
C SER A 79 0.69 -3.16 -14.63
N TRP A 80 1.07 -4.26 -13.97
CA TRP A 80 0.33 -5.51 -14.09
C TRP A 80 -1.02 -5.44 -13.36
N ALA A 81 -1.03 -4.92 -12.12
CA ALA A 81 -2.26 -4.81 -11.34
C ALA A 81 -3.30 -3.91 -12.00
N SER A 82 -2.92 -2.77 -12.57
CA SER A 82 -3.87 -1.85 -13.21
C SER A 82 -4.60 -2.52 -14.38
N ARG A 83 -3.89 -3.25 -15.24
CA ARG A 83 -4.47 -4.03 -16.35
C ARG A 83 -5.54 -5.04 -15.90
N VAL A 84 -5.40 -5.59 -14.70
CA VAL A 84 -6.34 -6.58 -14.15
C VAL A 84 -7.45 -5.91 -13.33
N LEU A 85 -7.12 -4.89 -12.53
CA LEU A 85 -7.98 -4.34 -11.51
C LEU A 85 -8.77 -3.11 -11.97
N GLN A 86 -8.26 -2.28 -12.89
CA GLN A 86 -9.03 -1.16 -13.45
C GLN A 86 -10.31 -1.61 -14.15
N PRO A 87 -10.31 -2.70 -14.97
CA PRO A 87 -11.55 -3.24 -15.53
C PRO A 87 -12.57 -3.71 -14.47
N LEU A 88 -12.11 -3.96 -13.24
CA LEU A 88 -12.93 -4.34 -12.09
C LEU A 88 -13.34 -3.13 -11.23
N GLY A 89 -13.00 -1.91 -11.64
CA GLY A 89 -13.38 -0.67 -10.95
C GLY A 89 -12.36 -0.17 -9.93
N VAL A 90 -11.19 -0.79 -9.80
CA VAL A 90 -10.11 -0.29 -8.93
C VAL A 90 -9.36 0.81 -9.65
N THR A 91 -9.53 2.04 -9.18
CA THR A 91 -8.92 3.25 -9.77
C THR A 91 -7.65 3.70 -9.04
N TRP A 92 -7.03 4.76 -9.54
CA TRP A 92 -5.91 5.43 -8.87
C TRP A 92 -6.27 5.84 -7.43
N GLU A 93 -7.46 6.40 -7.21
CA GLU A 93 -7.91 6.89 -5.91
C GLU A 93 -7.91 5.78 -4.84
N HIS A 94 -8.17 4.53 -5.25
CA HIS A 94 -8.10 3.38 -4.36
C HIS A 94 -6.66 3.06 -3.94
N GLN A 95 -5.71 3.20 -4.87
CA GLN A 95 -4.29 3.00 -4.58
C GLN A 95 -3.73 4.14 -3.73
N ASP A 96 -4.08 5.39 -4.03
CA ASP A 96 -3.67 6.54 -3.23
C ASP A 96 -4.26 6.48 -1.81
N THR A 97 -5.48 5.97 -1.65
CA THR A 97 -6.08 5.68 -0.34
C THR A 97 -5.24 4.65 0.43
N ALA A 98 -4.80 3.57 -0.22
CA ALA A 98 -3.98 2.54 0.43
C ALA A 98 -2.59 3.06 0.81
N ILE A 99 -1.93 3.82 -0.06
CA ILE A 99 -0.66 4.49 0.22
C ILE A 99 -0.82 5.40 1.44
N THR A 100 -1.79 6.33 1.39
CA THR A 100 -2.03 7.30 2.46
C THR A 100 -2.34 6.61 3.79
N ALA A 101 -3.22 5.61 3.78
CA ALA A 101 -3.58 4.86 4.98
C ALA A 101 -2.36 4.14 5.58
N TYR A 102 -1.56 3.45 4.76
CA TYR A 102 -0.38 2.71 5.23
C TYR A 102 0.59 3.62 6.00
N PHE A 103 0.96 4.76 5.41
CA PHE A 103 1.92 5.67 6.05
C PHE A 103 1.31 6.43 7.23
N ALA A 104 0.01 6.73 7.22
CA ALA A 104 -0.69 7.27 8.39
C ALA A 104 -0.76 6.27 9.55
N ILE A 105 -0.94 4.98 9.26
CA ILE A 105 -0.87 3.90 10.27
C ILE A 105 0.55 3.80 10.82
N ALA A 106 1.57 3.76 9.97
CA ALA A 106 2.97 3.69 10.41
C ALA A 106 3.32 4.82 11.39
N ARG A 107 2.87 6.05 11.10
CA ARG A 107 3.04 7.21 11.99
C ARG A 107 2.30 7.11 13.31
N ARG A 108 1.21 6.34 13.39
CA ARG A 108 0.45 6.11 14.64
C ARG A 108 1.01 4.97 15.49
N LEU A 109 1.65 3.98 14.87
CA LEU A 109 2.15 2.79 15.55
C LEU A 109 3.49 3.01 16.27
N ALA A 110 4.18 4.11 15.96
CA ALA A 110 5.53 4.35 16.42
C ALA A 110 5.78 5.85 16.61
N GLU A 111 6.66 6.20 17.55
CA GLU A 111 7.27 7.53 17.62
C GLU A 111 8.43 7.60 16.62
N TRP A 112 8.41 8.62 15.77
CA TRP A 112 9.41 8.84 14.74
C TRP A 112 10.17 10.12 15.04
N SER A 113 11.48 10.14 14.83
CA SER A 113 12.22 11.40 14.81
C SER A 113 11.81 12.25 13.60
N ASP A 114 12.11 13.54 13.63
CA ASP A 114 11.84 14.43 12.50
C ASP A 114 12.50 13.92 11.20
N GLU A 115 13.72 13.37 11.29
CA GLU A 115 14.41 12.78 10.15
C GLU A 115 13.75 11.48 9.67
N GLU A 116 13.27 10.64 10.58
CA GLU A 116 12.56 9.41 10.22
C GLU A 116 11.19 9.70 9.59
N ASP A 117 10.45 10.71 10.09
CA ASP A 117 9.18 11.12 9.49
C ASP A 117 9.36 11.78 8.12
N ALA A 118 10.44 12.55 7.94
CA ALA A 118 10.84 13.05 6.63
C ALA A 118 11.16 11.90 5.66
N ALA A 119 11.83 10.84 6.16
CA ALA A 119 12.11 9.64 5.37
C ALA A 119 10.82 8.86 5.04
N LEU A 120 9.87 8.71 5.98
CA LEU A 120 8.55 8.13 5.68
C LEU A 120 7.83 8.91 4.57
N THR A 121 7.87 10.24 4.65
CA THR A 121 7.28 11.12 3.64
C THR A 121 7.93 10.95 2.28
N SER A 122 9.26 10.84 2.23
CA SER A 122 10.01 10.55 1.00
C SER A 122 9.61 9.21 0.38
N ILE A 123 9.55 8.14 1.18
CA ILE A 123 9.14 6.80 0.73
C ILE A 123 7.69 6.81 0.24
N GLU A 124 6.79 7.48 0.94
CA GLU A 124 5.39 7.66 0.54
C GLU A 124 5.28 8.35 -0.83
N GLN A 125 6.05 9.42 -1.04
CA GLN A 125 6.06 10.17 -2.30
C GLN A 125 6.64 9.33 -3.45
N HIS A 126 7.73 8.58 -3.21
CA HIS A 126 8.28 7.67 -4.21
C HIS A 126 7.27 6.59 -4.60
N MET A 127 6.62 5.97 -3.62
CA MET A 127 5.56 5.00 -3.88
C MET A 127 4.45 5.60 -4.74
N ARG A 128 3.99 6.81 -4.41
CA ARG A 128 2.96 7.53 -5.17
C ARG A 128 3.41 7.81 -6.61
N ALA A 129 4.63 8.29 -6.80
CA ALA A 129 5.20 8.62 -8.11
C ALA A 129 5.38 7.38 -9.02
N GLU A 130 5.67 6.23 -8.44
CA GLU A 130 5.82 4.96 -9.19
C GLU A 130 4.48 4.31 -9.53
N VAL A 131 3.49 4.40 -8.63
CA VAL A 131 2.18 3.78 -8.84
C VAL A 131 1.25 4.61 -9.73
N GLN A 132 1.26 5.94 -9.60
CA GLN A 132 0.31 6.81 -10.30
C GLN A 132 0.30 6.59 -11.82
N PRO A 133 1.46 6.57 -12.53
CA PRO A 133 1.47 6.38 -13.98
C PRO A 133 0.84 5.06 -14.42
N ALA A 134 0.91 3.99 -13.59
CA ALA A 134 0.31 2.71 -13.93
C ALA A 134 -1.23 2.75 -13.99
N TYR A 135 -1.87 3.71 -13.31
CA TYR A 135 -3.33 3.85 -13.22
C TYR A 135 -3.90 5.07 -13.95
N THR A 136 -3.04 5.94 -14.49
CA THR A 136 -3.46 7.14 -15.23
C THR A 136 -2.97 7.18 -16.68
N ALA A 137 -2.21 6.16 -17.12
CA ALA A 137 -1.82 5.96 -18.52
C ALA A 137 -2.98 5.40 -19.35
#